data_AF-A0A8J2JVX9-F1
#
_entry.id   AF-A0A8J2JVX9-F1
#
_cell.length_a   1.000
_cell.length_b   1.000
_cell.length_c   1.000
_cell.angle_alpha   90.00
_cell.angle_beta   90.00
_cell.angle_gamma   90.00
#
_symmetry.space_group_name_H-M   'P 1'
#
loop_
_entity.id
_entity.type
_entity.pdbx_description
1 polymer ?
#
loop_
_entity_poly.entity_id
_entity_poly.type
_entity_poly.pdbx_seq_one_letter_code
_entity_poly.pdbx_strand_id
1 'polypeptide(L)' 'MYQSEKSKAVRLHMEDKIAEAYEAFKKVLETEKEILGEEHEETMFSRSNMSVMLAQLKRFP' A
#
# COMPACT_ATOMS: atom_id res chain seq x y z
N MET A 1 14.57 3.13 2.01
CA MET A 1 13.68 4.27 1.69
C MET A 1 12.23 3.82 1.47
N TYR A 2 11.92 2.87 0.57
CA TYR A 2 10.53 2.37 0.44
C TYR A 2 10.06 1.47 1.61
N GLN A 3 10.95 0.69 2.24
CA GLN A 3 10.56 -0.17 3.38
C GLN A 3 10.07 0.63 4.61
N SER A 4 10.56 1.86 4.77
CA SER A 4 10.08 2.77 5.82
C SER A 4 8.68 3.30 5.51
N GLU A 5 8.42 3.63 4.25
CA GLU A 5 7.08 4.03 3.79
C GLU A 5 6.08 2.88 3.86
N LYS A 6 6.50 1.65 3.53
CA LYS A 6 5.69 0.43 3.69
C LYS A 6 5.31 0.21 5.15
N SER A 7 6.27 0.33 6.06
CA SER A 7 6.03 0.24 7.50
C SER A 7 5.07 1.33 8.00
N LYS A 8 5.15 2.54 7.45
CA LYS A 8 4.18 3.61 7.71
C LYS A 8 2.78 3.26 7.19
N ALA A 9 2.67 2.74 5.98
CA ALA A 9 1.39 2.36 5.39
C ALA A 9 0.69 1.26 6.20
N VAL A 10 1.44 0.25 6.67
CA VAL A 10 0.93 -0.80 7.57
C VAL A 10 0.42 -0.20 8.89
N ARG A 11 1.16 0.75 9.49
CA ARG A 11 0.71 1.39 10.73
C ARG A 11 -0.58 2.20 10.52
N LEU A 12 -0.70 2.95 9.43
CA LEU A 12 -1.91 3.71 9.11
C LEU A 12 -3.13 2.79 8.93
N HIS A 13 -2.94 1.61 8.34
CA HIS A 13 -3.98 0.59 8.26
C HIS A 13 -4.43 0.11 9.64
N MET A 14 -3.47 -0.14 10.54
CA MET A 14 -3.76 -0.57 11.92
C MET A 14 -4.48 0.53 12.73
N GLU A 15 -4.25 1.80 12.42
CA GLU A 15 -4.92 2.96 13.02
C GLU A 15 -6.31 3.24 12.41
N ASP A 16 -6.84 2.36 11.56
CA ASP A 16 -8.10 2.51 10.82
C ASP A 16 -8.14 3.73 9.86
N LYS A 17 -6.97 4.30 9.55
CA LYS A 17 -6.82 5.41 8.61
C LYS A 17 -6.67 4.90 7.18
N ILE A 18 -7.70 4.21 6.69
CA ILE A 18 -7.65 3.44 5.45
C ILE A 18 -7.26 4.31 4.23
N ALA A 19 -7.76 5.55 4.14
CA ALA A 19 -7.44 6.45 3.03
C ALA A 19 -5.96 6.86 3.01
N GLU A 20 -5.41 7.20 4.18
CA GLU A 20 -4.00 7.59 4.31
C GLU A 20 -3.07 6.39 4.06
N ALA A 21 -3.51 5.21 4.50
CA ALA A 21 -2.80 3.95 4.27
C ALA A 21 -2.77 3.60 2.77
N TYR A 22 -3.87 3.81 2.06
CA TYR A 22 -3.97 3.60 0.61
C TYR A 22 -2.99 4.50 -0.17
N GLU A 23 -2.98 5.80 0.13
CA GLU A 23 -2.04 6.75 -0.51
C GLU A 23 -0.58 6.43 -0.19
N ALA A 24 -0.29 5.94 1.02
CA ALA A 24 1.05 5.50 1.38
C ALA A 24 1.47 4.23 0.60
N PHE A 25 0.59 3.23 0.49
CA PHE A 25 0.88 2.03 -0.31
C PHE A 25 1.01 2.33 -1.81
N LYS A 26 0.31 3.35 -2.33
CA LYS A 26 0.45 3.80 -3.72
C LYS A 26 1.87 4.28 -4.02
N LYS A 27 2.47 5.09 -3.14
CA LYS A 27 3.86 5.58 -3.29
C LYS A 27 4.89 4.46 -3.18
N VAL A 28 4.66 3.52 -2.24
CA VAL A 28 5.46 2.31 -2.10
C VAL A 28 5.42 1.50 -3.40
N LEU A 29 4.23 1.33 -3.98
CA LEU A 29 4.05 0.58 -5.22
C LEU A 29 4.77 1.24 -6.42
N GLU A 30 4.68 2.57 -6.56
CA GLU A 30 5.39 3.30 -7.62
C GLU A 30 6.91 3.07 -7.50
N THR A 31 7.44 3.16 -6.28
CA THR A 31 8.87 2.93 -6.01
C THR A 31 9.28 1.47 -6.24
N GLU A 32 8.48 0.51 -5.79
CA GLU A 32 8.74 -0.93 -5.98
C GLU A 32 8.69 -1.31 -7.47
N LYS A 33 7.78 -0.72 -8.25
CA LYS A 33 7.73 -0.91 -9.71
C LYS A 33 9.00 -0.42 -10.40
N GLU A 34 9.51 0.74 -10.01
CA GLU A 34 10.71 1.32 -10.62
C GLU A 34 11.99 0.54 -10.26
N ILE A 35 12.10 0.07 -9.01
CA ILE A 35 13.32 -0.58 -8.51
C ILE A 35 13.31 -2.09 -8.75
N LEU A 36 12.18 -2.75 -8.51
CA LEU A 36 12.05 -4.21 -8.48
C LEU A 36 11.32 -4.77 -9.71
N GLY A 37 10.52 -3.95 -10.38
CA GLY A 37 9.67 -4.37 -11.50
C GLY A 37 8.26 -4.79 -11.09
N GLU A 38 7.37 -4.93 -12.07
CA GLU A 38 5.95 -5.21 -11.82
C GLU A 38 5.64 -6.62 -11.32
N GLU A 39 6.47 -7.61 -11.70
CA GLU A 39 6.28 -9.03 -11.36
C GLU A 39 7.01 -9.45 -10.08
N HIS A 40 7.75 -8.54 -9.45
CA HIS A 40 8.43 -8.83 -8.21
C HIS A 40 7.43 -9.06 -7.06
N GLU A 41 7.71 -10.04 -6.20
CA GLU A 41 6.82 -10.46 -5.11
C GLU A 41 6.41 -9.29 -4.20
N GLU A 42 7.36 -8.45 -3.80
CA GLU A 42 7.09 -7.24 -3.00
C GLU A 42 6.07 -6.29 -3.66
N THR A 43 6.24 -6.03 -4.96
CA THR A 43 5.33 -5.18 -5.75
C THR A 43 3.92 -5.78 -5.79
N MET A 44 3.80 -7.10 -5.93
CA MET A 44 2.52 -7.80 -5.91
C MET A 44 1.85 -7.78 -4.52
N PHE A 45 2.63 -7.88 -3.45
CA PHE A 45 2.12 -7.74 -2.07
C PHE A 45 1.55 -6.33 -1.82
N SER A 46 2.27 -5.29 -2.25
CA SER A 46 1.80 -3.91 -2.11
C SER A 46 0.50 -3.66 -2.90
N ARG A 47 0.38 -4.20 -4.13
CA ARG A 47 -0.89 -4.17 -4.90
C ARG A 47 -2.04 -4.88 -4.19
N SER A 48 -1.76 -6.02 -3.58
CA SER A 48 -2.78 -6.80 -2.85
C SER A 48 -3.29 -6.03 -1.64
N ASN A 49 -2.40 -5.41 -0.87
CA ASN A 49 -2.77 -4.57 0.28
C ASN A 49 -3.61 -3.36 -0.14
N MET A 50 -3.26 -2.68 -1.24
CA MET A 50 -4.08 -1.59 -1.78
C MET A 50 -5.50 -2.04 -2.16
N SER A 51 -5.64 -3.27 -2.68
CA SER A 51 -6.95 -3.81 -3.07
C SER A 51 -7.84 -4.04 -1.85
N VAL A 52 -7.27 -4.52 -0.73
CA VAL A 52 -7.99 -4.65 0.55
C VAL A 52 -8.46 -3.29 1.05
N MET A 53 -7.59 -2.28 1.00
CA MET A 53 -7.93 -0.92 1.44
C MET A 53 -9.02 -0.28 0.57
N LEU A 54 -8.97 -0.46 -0.75
CA LEU A 54 -10.03 0.01 -1.64
C LEU A 54 -11.37 -0.65 -1.33
N ALA A 55 -11.37 -1.94 -0.99
CA ALA A 55 -12.59 -2.64 -0.57
C ALA A 55 -13.14 -2.08 0.75
N GLN A 56 -12.26 -1.77 1.71
CA GLN A 56 -12.64 -1.11 2.97
C GLN A 56 -13.19 0.29 2.72
N LEU A 57 -12.54 1.13 1.91
CA LEU A 57 -13.02 2.48 1.57
C LEU A 57 -14.41 2.46 0.92
N LYS A 58 -14.70 1.48 0.05
CA LYS A 58 -16.04 1.32 -0.53
C LYS A 58 -17.09 0.88 0.48
N ARG A 59 -16.68 0.29 1.59
CA ARG A 59 -17.55 -0.15 2.70
C ARG A 59 -17.85 0.98 3.68
N PHE A 60 -17.06 2.05 3.64
CA PHE A 60 -17.29 3.32 4.35
C PHE A 60 -17.70 4.41 3.35
N PRO A 61 -18.97 4.39 2.85
CA PRO A 61 -19.49 5.44 1.97
C PRO A 61 -19.67 6.78 2.67
#